data_AF-A0A920BFA7-F1
#
_entry.id   AF-A0A920BFA7-F1
#
_cell.length_a   1.000
_cell.length_b   1.000
_cell.length_c   1.000
_cell.angle_alpha   90.00
_cell.angle_beta   90.00
_cell.angle_gamma   90.00
#
_symmetry.space_group_name_H-M   'P 1'
#
loop_
_entity.id
_entity.type
_entity.pdbx_description
1 polymer ?
#
loop_
_entity_poly.entity_id
_entity_poly.type
_entity_poly.pdbx_seq_one_letter_code
_entity_poly.pdbx_strand_id
1 'polypeptide(L)'
;MSWRAPTGQRRGAIDWIELIFKDHGFLRVAWHNQHQIADGVWRSNQPGPGRIAKLADQGIKTIINLRGPRDDGGWQLEAEACKSRHHAV
;
A
#
# COMPACT_ATOMS: atom_id res chain seq x y z
N MET A 1 2.67 -11.07 17.37
CA MET A 1 2.19 -10.07 16.39
C MET A 1 3.10 -10.13 15.18
N SER A 2 2.60 -10.52 14.01
CA SER A 2 3.41 -10.64 12.78
C SER A 2 3.33 -9.34 11.99
N TRP A 3 4.47 -8.78 11.57
CA TRP A 3 4.54 -7.60 10.71
C TRP A 3 4.48 -7.92 9.22
N ARG A 4 4.41 -9.21 8.88
CA ARG A 4 4.30 -9.65 7.49
C ARG A 4 2.97 -9.23 6.90
N ALA A 5 2.98 -9.00 5.59
CA ALA A 5 1.78 -8.82 4.80
C ALA A 5 0.74 -9.94 5.12
N PRO A 6 -0.56 -9.60 5.17
CA PRO A 6 -1.63 -10.53 5.47
C PRO A 6 -1.70 -11.62 4.41
N THR A 7 -2.10 -12.82 4.83
CA THR A 7 -2.48 -13.88 3.88
C THR A 7 -3.80 -13.47 3.24
N GLY A 8 -3.76 -13.19 1.93
CA GLY A 8 -4.82 -12.52 1.18
C GLY A 8 -6.23 -13.01 1.50
N GLN A 9 -7.04 -12.11 2.06
CA GLN A 9 -8.44 -12.32 2.42
C GLN A 9 -9.30 -11.23 1.77
N ARG A 10 -9.19 -11.10 0.44
CA ARG A 10 -9.94 -10.10 -0.33
C ARG A 10 -11.44 -10.40 -0.24
N ARG A 11 -12.22 -9.41 0.17
CA ARG A 11 -13.69 -9.40 0.25
C ARG A 11 -14.33 -8.68 -0.94
N GLY A 12 -13.54 -8.27 -1.93
CA GLY A 12 -14.01 -7.72 -3.20
C GLY A 12 -14.27 -6.21 -3.12
N ALA A 13 -15.47 -5.77 -3.48
CA ALA A 13 -15.81 -4.34 -3.55
C ALA A 13 -15.77 -3.64 -2.18
N ILE A 14 -16.06 -4.38 -1.09
CA ILE A 14 -16.00 -3.87 0.28
C ILE A 14 -14.60 -3.34 0.61
N ASP A 15 -13.54 -4.01 0.14
CA ASP A 15 -12.17 -3.59 0.43
C ASP A 15 -11.85 -2.24 -0.23
N TRP A 16 -12.38 -2.02 -1.43
CA TRP A 16 -12.25 -0.75 -2.15
C TRP A 16 -13.06 0.36 -1.46
N ILE A 17 -14.27 0.06 -0.98
CA ILE A 17 -15.08 1.01 -0.22
C ILE A 17 -14.36 1.43 1.06
N GLU A 18 -13.79 0.47 1.79
CA GLU A 18 -13.01 0.78 2.99
C GLU A 18 -11.77 1.62 2.66
N LEU A 19 -11.01 1.25 1.62
CA LEU A 19 -9.85 2.05 1.18
C LEU A 19 -10.25 3.48 0.82
N ILE A 20 -11.32 3.67 0.05
CA ILE A 20 -11.73 4.98 -0.46
C ILE A 20 -12.35 5.82 0.65
N PHE A 21 -13.34 5.30 1.39
CA PHE A 21 -14.11 6.10 2.32
C PHE A 21 -13.60 6.04 3.76
N LYS A 22 -13.30 4.85 4.29
CA LYS A 22 -12.80 4.69 5.67
C LYS A 22 -11.36 5.18 5.79
N ASP A 23 -10.52 4.87 4.80
CA ASP A 23 -9.11 5.27 4.76
C ASP A 23 -8.84 6.51 3.89
N HIS A 24 -9.90 7.21 3.46
CA HIS A 24 -9.82 8.46 2.67
C HIS A 24 -8.91 8.33 1.43
N GLY A 25 -8.91 7.14 0.80
CA GLY A 25 -8.05 6.79 -0.32
C GLY A 25 -8.18 7.70 -1.53
N PHE A 26 -9.33 8.35 -1.71
CA PHE A 26 -9.55 9.29 -2.80
C PHE A 26 -8.58 10.49 -2.76
N LEU A 27 -8.21 10.98 -1.57
CA LEU A 27 -7.24 12.07 -1.43
C LEU A 27 -5.87 11.69 -2.02
N ARG A 28 -5.53 10.40 -1.94
CA ARG A 28 -4.25 9.85 -2.35
C ARG A 28 -4.16 9.55 -3.84
N VAL A 29 -5.21 9.83 -4.61
CA VAL A 29 -5.16 9.80 -6.07
C VAL A 29 -4.27 10.93 -6.60
N ALA A 30 -4.33 12.11 -5.97
CA ALA A 30 -3.56 13.29 -6.37
C ALA A 30 -2.46 13.68 -5.38
N TRP A 31 -2.61 13.34 -4.09
CA TRP A 31 -1.65 13.74 -3.05
C TRP A 31 -0.99 12.55 -2.36
N HIS A 32 0.32 12.37 -2.60
CA HIS A 32 1.06 11.21 -2.10
C HIS A 32 2.01 11.52 -0.92
N ASN A 33 2.23 12.81 -0.63
CA ASN A 33 3.22 13.28 0.33
C ASN A 33 4.57 12.51 0.23
N GLN A 34 5.03 12.28 -1.01
CA GLN A 34 6.21 11.46 -1.30
C GLN A 34 7.46 12.31 -1.32
N HIS A 35 8.45 11.94 -0.50
CA HIS A 35 9.72 12.64 -0.36
C HIS A 35 10.87 11.65 -0.27
N GLN A 36 11.99 11.95 -0.91
CA GLN A 36 13.22 11.19 -0.74
C GLN A 36 13.89 11.61 0.57
N ILE A 37 14.18 10.64 1.45
CA ILE A 37 14.77 10.91 2.77
C ILE A 37 16.22 10.43 2.89
N ALA A 38 16.64 9.56 1.97
CA ALA A 38 18.02 9.16 1.74
C ALA A 38 18.15 8.63 0.31
N ASP A 39 19.37 8.35 -0.16
CA ASP A 39 19.59 7.79 -1.50
C ASP A 39 18.83 6.47 -1.68
N GLY A 40 17.89 6.46 -2.63
CA GLY A 40 17.02 5.30 -2.89
C GLY A 40 15.92 5.03 -1.85
N VAL A 41 15.79 5.86 -0.81
CA VAL A 41 14.80 5.66 0.27
C VAL A 41 13.75 6.77 0.24
N TRP A 42 12.49 6.35 0.16
CA TRP A 42 11.35 7.25 0.01
C TRP A 42 10.36 7.07 1.16
N ARG A 43 9.81 8.19 1.62
CA ARG A 43 8.69 8.25 2.56
C ARG A 43 7.47 8.75 1.81
N SER A 44 6.32 8.10 1.97
CA SER A 44 5.03 8.56 1.42
C SER A 44 3.90 8.29 2.40
N ASN A 45 2.71 8.79 2.09
CA ASN A 45 1.48 8.24 2.68
C ASN A 45 1.23 6.81 2.16
N GLN A 46 0.26 6.10 2.76
CA GLN A 46 -0.01 4.71 2.37
C GLN A 46 -0.53 4.66 0.92
N PRO A 47 0.18 3.99 0.00
CA PRO A 47 -0.18 3.96 -1.40
C PRO A 47 -1.37 3.03 -1.66
N GLY A 48 -2.24 3.40 -2.59
CA GLY A 48 -3.23 2.47 -3.14
C GLY A 48 -2.62 1.54 -4.21
N PRO A 49 -3.34 0.50 -4.67
CA PRO A 49 -2.84 -0.48 -5.64
C PRO A 49 -2.23 0.12 -6.91
N GLY A 50 -2.90 1.12 -7.50
CA GLY A 50 -2.40 1.79 -8.71
C GLY A 50 -1.11 2.59 -8.47
N ARG A 51 -0.90 3.11 -7.26
CA ARG A 51 0.35 3.80 -6.90
C ARG A 51 1.48 2.80 -6.70
N ILE A 52 1.20 1.66 -6.07
CA ILE A 52 2.17 0.58 -5.88
C ILE A 52 2.72 0.07 -7.22
N ALA A 53 1.85 -0.05 -8.23
CA ALA A 53 2.26 -0.38 -9.59
C ALA A 53 3.24 0.67 -10.15
N LYS A 54 2.89 1.96 -10.09
CA LYS A 54 3.77 3.04 -10.56
C LYS A 54 5.10 3.10 -9.83
N LEU A 55 5.11 2.83 -8.52
CA LEU A 55 6.34 2.78 -7.72
C LEU A 55 7.24 1.60 -8.16
N ALA A 56 6.66 0.46 -8.53
CA ALA A 56 7.40 -0.66 -9.11
C ALA A 56 8.06 -0.27 -10.44
N ASP A 57 7.32 0.41 -11.31
CA ASP A 57 7.84 0.90 -12.59
C ASP A 57 8.95 1.94 -12.39
N GLN A 58 8.96 2.65 -11.26
CA GLN A 58 10.01 3.58 -10.84
C GLN A 58 11.21 2.88 -10.16
N GLY A 59 11.21 1.55 -10.06
CA GLY A 59 12.31 0.77 -9.51
C GLY A 59 12.29 0.57 -7.99
N ILE A 60 11.23 1.01 -7.29
CA ILE A 60 11.02 0.63 -5.89
C ILE A 60 10.72 -0.87 -5.84
N LYS A 61 11.38 -1.61 -4.95
CA LYS A 61 11.25 -3.07 -4.84
C LYS A 61 10.64 -3.55 -3.52
N THR A 62 10.66 -2.67 -2.52
CA THR A 62 10.29 -2.98 -1.15
C THR A 62 9.45 -1.83 -0.61
N ILE A 63 8.33 -2.17 0.02
CA ILE A 63 7.45 -1.23 0.72
C ILE A 63 7.38 -1.69 2.17
N ILE A 64 7.69 -0.78 3.10
CA ILE A 64 7.60 -1.04 4.54
C ILE A 64 6.40 -0.26 5.07
N ASN A 65 5.40 -0.98 5.59
CA ASN A 65 4.20 -0.35 6.13
C ASN A 65 4.28 -0.21 7.66
N LEU A 66 4.34 1.05 8.12
CA LEU A 66 4.46 1.40 9.54
C LEU A 66 3.10 1.51 10.27
N ARG A 67 1.96 1.33 9.60
CA ARG A 67 0.63 1.33 10.23
C ARG A 67 0.35 0.07 11.06
N GLY A 68 1.16 -0.98 10.86
CA GLY A 68 1.02 -2.27 11.53
C GLY A 68 -0.17 -3.10 11.04
N PRO A 69 -0.32 -4.34 11.55
CA PRO A 69 -1.35 -5.28 11.11
C PRO A 69 -2.76 -4.76 11.29
N ARG A 70 -3.57 -4.82 10.23
CA ARG A 70 -4.97 -4.37 10.22
C ARG A 70 -5.85 -5.36 9.45
N ASP A 71 -7.10 -5.46 9.87
CA ASP A 71 -8.13 -6.21 9.14
C ASP A 71 -9.06 -5.25 8.40
N ASP A 72 -8.50 -4.56 7.41
CA ASP A 72 -9.27 -3.68 6.53
C ASP A 72 -8.85 -3.85 5.07
N GLY A 73 -9.70 -3.34 4.19
CA GLY A 73 -9.54 -3.44 2.76
C GLY A 73 -8.28 -2.77 2.23
N GLY A 74 -7.87 -1.66 2.85
CA GLY A 74 -6.64 -0.97 2.46
C GLY A 74 -5.41 -1.85 2.65
N TRP A 75 -5.33 -2.54 3.79
CA TRP A 75 -4.25 -3.48 4.10
C TRP A 75 -4.24 -4.68 3.16
N GLN A 76 -5.40 -5.28 2.87
CA GLN A 76 -5.50 -6.42 1.94
C GLN A 76 -5.12 -6.05 0.50
N LEU A 77 -5.62 -4.91 0.00
CA LEU A 77 -5.35 -4.43 -1.35
C LEU A 77 -3.89 -4.03 -1.55
N GLU A 78 -3.27 -3.40 -0.55
CA GLU A 78 -1.84 -3.10 -0.56
C GLU A 78 -1.01 -4.38 -0.61
N ALA A 79 -1.32 -5.35 0.25
CA ALA A 79 -0.60 -6.61 0.30
C ALA A 79 -0.67 -7.40 -1.01
N GLU A 80 -1.85 -7.45 -1.63
CA GLU A 80 -2.07 -8.07 -2.94
C GLU A 80 -1.24 -7.36 -4.03
N ALA A 81 -1.31 -6.03 -4.07
CA ALA A 81 -0.56 -5.23 -5.03
C ALA A 81 0.96 -5.39 -4.84
N CYS A 82 1.42 -5.42 -3.60
CA CYS A 82 2.81 -5.69 -3.26
C CYS A 82 3.21 -7.09 -3.70
N LYS A 83 2.46 -8.15 -3.34
CA LYS A 83 2.79 -9.52 -3.73
C LYS A 83 2.87 -9.73 -5.25
N SER A 84 2.04 -9.03 -6.02
CA SER A 84 2.03 -9.15 -7.49
C SER A 84 3.18 -8.40 -8.18
N ARG A 85 3.86 -7.47 -7.50
CA ARG A 85 4.84 -6.54 -8.12
C ARG A 85 6.16 -6.38 -7.37
N HIS A 86 6.22 -6.80 -6.12
CA HIS A 86 7.28 -6.55 -5.15
C HIS A 86 7.53 -7.79 -4.29
N HIS A 87 8.73 -7.89 -3.72
CA HIS A 87 8.99 -8.80 -2.61
C HIS A 87 8.56 -8.07 -1.33
N ALA A 88 7.27 -8.14 -1.00
CA ALA A 88 6.73 -7.52 0.22
C ALA A 88 7.49 -8.05 1.45
N VAL A 89 8.03 -7.15 2.29
CA VAL A 89 8.65 -7.47 3.59
C VAL A 89 7.82 -6.84 4.69
#